data_AF-A0A7T8GTB6-F1
#
_entry.id   AF-A0A7T8GTB6-F1
#
_cell.length_a   1.000
_cell.length_b   1.000
_cell.length_c   1.000
_cell.angle_alpha   90.00
_cell.angle_beta   90.00
_cell.angle_gamma   90.00
#
_symmetry.space_group_name_H-M   'P 1'
#
loop_
_entity.id
_entity.type
_entity.pdbx_description
1 polymer ?
#
loop_
_entity_poly.entity_id
_entity_poly.type
_entity_poly.pdbx_seq_one_letter_code
_entity_poly.pdbx_strand_id
1 'polypeptide(L)' 'MVFGIISSDGDVMPPHFFPKGLRLDSEGYVALMRDVVAPWIKNFAAGRPYVFQQDSAPCHTLHKTQKWLSENLDD' A
#
# COMPACT_ATOMS: atom_id res chain seq x y z
N MET A 1 1.22 0.45 -15.52
CA MET A 1 1.59 1.07 -14.23
C MET A 1 2.13 -0.02 -13.33
N VAL A 2 3.08 0.29 -12.45
CA VAL A 2 3.67 -0.66 -11.51
C VAL A 2 3.62 -0.03 -10.11
N PHE A 3 3.41 -0.85 -9.09
CA PHE A 3 3.48 -0.45 -7.68
C PHE A 3 4.53 -1.29 -6.96
N GLY A 4 5.27 -0.67 -6.05
CA GLY A 4 6.34 -1.30 -5.30
C GLY A 4 6.51 -0.64 -3.94
N ILE A 5 7.01 -1.42 -2.98
CA ILE A 5 7.36 -0.96 -1.64
C ILE A 5 8.78 -1.40 -1.36
N ILE A 6 9.54 -0.52 -0.72
CA ILE A 6 10.88 -0.80 -0.20
C ILE A 6 10.92 -0.44 1.29
N SER A 7 11.67 -1.21 2.08
CA SER A 7 11.97 -0.89 3.47
C SER A 7 13.31 -0.18 3.62
N SER A 8 13.58 0.43 4.79
CA SER A 8 14.90 0.95 5.14
C SER A 8 15.97 -0.14 5.28
N ASP A 9 15.55 -1.38 5.52
CA ASP A 9 16.43 -2.54 5.69
C ASP A 9 16.78 -3.21 4.33
N GLY A 10 16.24 -2.68 3.23
CA GLY A 10 16.51 -3.14 1.87
C GLY A 10 15.55 -4.21 1.36
N ASP A 11 14.45 -4.48 2.08
CA ASP A 11 13.42 -5.41 1.63
C ASP A 11 12.65 -4.83 0.45
N VAL A 12 12.35 -5.69 -0.52
CA VAL A 12 11.66 -5.29 -1.75
C VAL A 12 10.42 -6.14 -1.92
N MET A 13 9.26 -5.48 -1.98
CA MET A 13 8.03 -6.15 -2.38
C MET A 13 8.13 -6.53 -3.86
N PRO A 14 7.79 -7.78 -4.25
CA PRO A 14 7.67 -8.13 -5.66
C PRO A 14 6.80 -7.10 -6.41
N PRO A 15 7.24 -6.56 -7.56
CA PRO A 15 6.51 -5.51 -8.25
C PRO A 15 5.09 -5.95 -8.61
N HIS A 16 4.10 -5.13 -8.25
CA HIS A 16 2.71 -5.36 -8.61
C HIS A 16 2.40 -4.67 -9.94
N PHE A 17 2.12 -5.46 -10.98
CA PHE A 17 1.81 -4.97 -12.32
C PHE A 17 0.31 -4.79 -12.52
N PHE A 18 -0.10 -3.59 -12.90
CA PHE A 18 -1.49 -3.33 -13.29
C PHE A 18 -1.70 -3.57 -14.78
N PRO A 19 -2.92 -3.97 -15.19
CA PRO A 19 -3.32 -4.01 -16.58
C PRO A 19 -3.02 -2.71 -17.33
N LYS A 20 -2.65 -2.84 -18.61
CA LYS A 20 -2.37 -1.68 -19.46
C LYS A 20 -3.60 -0.78 -19.56
N GLY A 21 -3.41 0.51 -19.30
CA GLY A 21 -4.47 1.51 -19.39
C GLY A 21 -5.34 1.66 -18.14
N LEU A 22 -5.14 0.83 -17.11
CA LEU A 22 -5.84 0.99 -15.83
C LEU A 22 -5.47 2.34 -15.19
N ARG A 23 -6.48 3.08 -14.74
CA ARG A 23 -6.32 4.23 -13.85
C ARG A 23 -6.77 3.83 -12.45
N LEU A 24 -5.91 4.00 -11.47
CA LEU A 24 -6.20 3.63 -10.09
C LEU A 24 -6.99 4.74 -9.41
N ASP A 25 -8.18 4.41 -8.94
CA ASP A 25 -8.96 5.27 -8.06
C ASP A 25 -8.80 4.83 -6.60
N SER A 26 -9.59 5.41 -5.69
CA SER A 26 -9.54 5.06 -4.27
C SER A 26 -10.04 3.65 -3.97
N GLU A 27 -10.96 3.09 -4.76
CA GLU A 27 -11.44 1.72 -4.53
C GLU A 27 -10.41 0.69 -4.96
N GLY A 28 -9.83 0.89 -6.14
CA GLY A 28 -8.70 0.10 -6.62
C GLY A 28 -7.50 0.22 -5.69
N TYR A 29 -7.23 1.41 -5.14
CA TYR A 29 -6.14 1.60 -4.18
C TYR A 29 -6.40 0.86 -2.86
N VAL A 30 -7.60 0.96 -2.29
CA VAL A 30 -7.95 0.20 -1.07
C VAL A 30 -7.89 -1.32 -1.32
N ALA A 31 -8.32 -1.80 -2.48
CA ALA A 31 -8.19 -3.21 -2.85
C ALA A 31 -6.72 -3.64 -2.94
N LEU A 32 -5.86 -2.83 -3.57
CA LEU A 32 -4.42 -3.05 -3.60
C LEU A 32 -3.82 -3.12 -2.19
N MET A 33 -4.21 -2.18 -1.32
CA MET A 33 -3.72 -2.14 0.06
C MET A 33 -4.12 -3.40 0.84
N ARG A 34 -5.39 -3.81 0.72
CA ARG A 34 -5.95 -4.98 1.40
C ARG A 34 -5.36 -6.30 0.90
N ASP A 35 -5.29 -6.47 -0.41
CA ASP A 35 -5.03 -7.78 -1.02
C ASP A 35 -3.55 -8.03 -1.26
N VAL A 36 -2.73 -6.97 -1.33
CA VAL A 36 -1.30 -7.07 -1.68
C VAL A 36 -0.42 -6.50 -0.57
N VAL A 37 -0.66 -5.26 -0.15
CA VAL A 37 0.28 -4.53 0.72
C VAL A 37 0.21 -4.99 2.17
N ALA A 38 -0.97 -5.00 2.80
CA ALA A 38 -1.11 -5.37 4.20
C ALA A 38 -0.64 -6.80 4.49
N PRO A 39 -0.95 -7.82 3.66
CA PRO A 39 -0.38 -9.16 3.84
C PRO A 39 1.15 -9.18 3.73
N TRP A 40 1.72 -8.41 2.80
CA TRP A 40 3.17 -8.31 2.64
C TRP A 40 3.83 -7.64 3.85
N ILE A 41 3.32 -6.49 4.29
CA ILE A 41 3.81 -5.78 5.48
C ILE A 41 3.68 -6.67 6.72
N LYS A 42 2.55 -7.35 6.93
CA LYS A 42 2.37 -8.24 8.08
C LYS A 42 3.43 -9.33 8.15
N ASN A 43 3.78 -9.92 7.01
CA ASN A 43 4.81 -10.95 6.92
C ASN A 43 6.23 -10.36 7.09
N PHE A 44 6.49 -9.23 6.44
CA PHE A 44 7.81 -8.57 6.44
C PHE A 44 8.15 -7.91 7.79
N ALA A 45 7.24 -7.07 8.29
CA ALA A 45 7.43 -6.36 9.55
C ALA A 45 7.51 -7.35 10.71
N ALA A 46 6.77 -8.47 10.65
CA ALA A 46 6.78 -9.51 11.68
C ALA A 46 6.56 -8.93 13.10
N GLY A 47 5.72 -7.90 13.20
CA GLY A 47 5.43 -7.19 14.45
C GLY A 47 6.43 -6.09 14.83
N ARG A 48 7.43 -5.80 13.98
CA ARG A 48 8.30 -4.64 14.15
C ARG A 48 7.53 -3.35 13.84
N PRO A 49 7.77 -2.25 14.58
CA PRO A 49 7.20 -0.96 14.26
C PRO A 49 7.73 -0.49 12.90
N TYR A 50 6.87 0.15 12.11
CA TYR A 50 7.20 0.74 10.82
C TYR A 50 6.35 2.00 10.62
N VAL A 51 6.77 2.84 9.67
CA VAL A 51 5.94 3.97 9.21
C VAL A 51 5.66 3.76 7.73
N PHE A 52 4.38 3.81 7.35
CA PHE A 52 3.99 3.71 5.95
C PHE A 52 4.01 5.09 5.28
N GLN A 53 4.81 5.25 4.23
CA GLN A 53 4.95 6.51 3.50
C GLN A 53 4.46 6.38 2.06
N GLN A 54 3.70 7.38 1.60
CA GLN A 54 3.20 7.53 0.23
C GLN A 54 3.13 9.03 -0.14
N ASP A 55 2.95 9.34 -1.43
CA ASP A 55 2.69 10.71 -1.88
C ASP A 55 1.23 11.15 -1.66
N SER A 56 0.91 12.39 -2.03
CA SER A 56 -0.43 12.97 -1.86
C SER A 56 -1.37 12.76 -3.06
N ALA A 57 -1.16 11.71 -3.87
CA ALA A 57 -2.03 11.43 -5.01
C ALA A 57 -3.51 11.36 -4.59
N PRO A 58 -4.47 11.76 -5.45
CA PRO A 58 -5.88 11.87 -5.06
C PRO A 58 -6.47 10.56 -4.51
N CYS A 59 -6.11 9.41 -5.06
CA CYS A 59 -6.58 8.11 -4.55
C CYS A 59 -6.02 7.77 -3.16
N HIS A 60 -4.89 8.36 -2.75
CA HIS A 60 -4.28 8.16 -1.44
C HIS A 60 -4.95 9.02 -0.37
N THR A 61 -5.28 10.28 -0.69
CA THR A 61 -5.76 11.27 0.30
C THR A 61 -7.28 11.25 0.53
N LEU A 62 -8.04 10.56 -0.32
CA LEU A 62 -9.48 10.41 -0.14
C LEU A 62 -9.83 9.76 1.21
N HIS A 63 -10.90 10.27 1.86
CA HIS A 63 -11.30 9.85 3.20
C HIS A 63 -11.43 8.33 3.35
N LYS A 64 -11.99 7.64 2.35
CA LYS A 64 -12.15 6.19 2.38
C LYS A 64 -10.81 5.45 2.44
N THR A 65 -9.80 5.95 1.74
CA THR A 65 -8.45 5.40 1.73
C THR A 65 -7.78 5.65 3.07
N GLN A 66 -7.81 6.89 3.54
CA GLN A 66 -7.21 7.26 4.83
C GLN A 66 -7.84 6.49 6.00
N LYS A 67 -9.16 6.35 6.00
CA LYS A 67 -9.89 5.54 6.99
C LYS A 67 -9.41 4.09 6.95
N TRP A 68 -9.35 3.48 5.76
CA TRP A 68 -8.89 2.10 5.63
C TRP A 68 -7.44 1.94 6.15
N LEU A 69 -6.54 2.85 5.80
CA LEU A 69 -5.15 2.82 6.26
C LEU A 69 -5.08 2.90 7.79
N SER A 70 -5.79 3.84 8.43
CA SER A 70 -5.81 3.98 9.89
C SER A 70 -6.41 2.79 10.65
N GLU A 71 -7.29 2.02 9.99
CA GLU A 71 -7.94 0.86 10.59
C GLU A 71 -7.16 -0.45 10.38
N ASN A 72 -6.24 -0.50 9.40
CA ASN A 72 -5.66 -1.77 8.92
C ASN A 72 -4.13 -1.78 8.81
N LEU A 73 -3.47 -0.62 8.77
CA LEU A 73 -2.01 -0.53 8.88
C LEU A 73 -1.66 0.00 10.25
N ASP A 74 -0.75 -0.70 10.92
CA ASP A 74 -0.13 -0.22 12.14
C ASP A 74 0.74 1.00 11.81
N ASP A 75 0.72 2.00 12.69
CA ASP A 75 1.59 3.18 12.72
C ASP A 75 2.39 3.17 14.04
#